data_AF-V7FHS5-F1
#
_entry.id   AF-V7FHS5-F1
#
_cell.length_a   1.000
_cell.length_b   1.000
_cell.length_c   1.000
_cell.angle_alpha   90.00
_cell.angle_beta   90.00
_cell.angle_gamma   90.00
#
_symmetry.space_group_name_H-M   'P 1'
#
loop_
_entity.id
_entity.type
_entity.pdbx_description
1 polymer ?
#
loop_
_entity_poly.entity_id
_entity_poly.type
_entity_poly.pdbx_seq_one_letter_code
_entity_poly.pdbx_strand_id
1 'polypeptide(L)'
;MLHESGESRRIGRISCCGDGMLRTLLYETAQVLLTHVTKWSWLKAWAMNVAKRRGRQKAIVALARRLAVIMHRIWSDGTRFRWTRQDILPAAA
;
A
#
# COMPACT_ATOMS: atom_id res chain seq x y z
N MET A 1 32.33 -14.78 -30.89
CA MET A 1 31.92 -15.51 -29.67
C MET A 1 30.48 -15.15 -29.37
N LEU A 2 29.59 -16.14 -29.52
CA LEU A 2 28.20 -16.08 -29.11
C LEU A 2 28.11 -16.30 -27.60
N HIS A 3 27.33 -15.49 -26.90
CA HIS A 3 26.69 -15.93 -25.66
C HIS A 3 25.32 -15.24 -25.57
N GLU A 4 24.31 -15.90 -26.13
CA GLU A 4 22.95 -15.73 -25.62
C GLU A 4 22.87 -16.45 -24.27
N SER A 5 22.31 -15.77 -23.27
CA SER A 5 21.76 -16.42 -22.08
C SER A 5 20.36 -15.83 -21.88
N GLY A 6 19.39 -16.73 -21.91
CA GLY A 6 17.98 -16.43 -22.06
C GLY A 6 17.34 -15.67 -20.92
N GLU A 7 16.25 -14.99 -21.28
CA GLU A 7 15.03 -14.97 -20.49
C GLU A 7 15.05 -14.20 -19.15
N SER A 8 15.31 -12.89 -19.21
CA SER A 8 14.77 -11.99 -18.18
C SER A 8 13.44 -11.38 -18.64
N ARG A 9 12.41 -12.23 -18.73
CA ARG A 9 11.01 -11.78 -18.80
C ARG A 9 10.60 -11.21 -17.44
N ARG A 10 10.92 -9.95 -17.17
CA ARG A 10 10.42 -9.23 -15.97
C ARG A 10 9.14 -8.48 -16.30
N ILE A 11 8.01 -9.11 -16.00
CA ILE A 11 6.68 -8.53 -16.02
C ILE A 11 6.61 -7.41 -14.96
N GLY A 12 6.40 -6.17 -15.40
CA GLY A 12 5.98 -5.04 -14.56
C GLY A 12 7.05 -4.44 -13.64
N ARG A 13 7.86 -3.51 -14.16
CA ARG A 13 8.66 -2.60 -13.31
C ARG A 13 7.73 -1.54 -12.71
N ILE A 14 7.47 -1.63 -11.41
CA ILE A 14 7.20 -0.43 -10.62
C ILE A 14 8.56 0.26 -10.53
N SER A 15 8.64 1.51 -10.95
CA SER A 15 9.89 2.29 -10.94
C SER A 15 10.60 2.15 -9.59
N CYS A 16 11.89 1.76 -9.60
CA CYS A 16 12.77 1.83 -8.43
C CYS A 16 13.19 3.28 -8.11
N CYS A 17 12.49 4.30 -8.63
CA CYS A 17 12.70 5.69 -8.25
C CYS A 17 12.05 5.96 -6.90
N GLY A 18 12.85 5.96 -5.83
CA GLY A 18 12.43 6.31 -4.48
C GLY A 18 13.48 5.98 -3.43
N ASP A 19 13.35 6.58 -2.26
CA ASP A 19 14.24 6.31 -1.12
C ASP A 19 14.04 4.87 -0.59
N GLY A 20 15.15 4.11 -0.51
CA GLY A 20 15.12 2.72 -0.10
C GLY A 20 14.68 2.53 1.36
N MET A 21 15.03 3.49 2.22
CA MET A 21 14.67 3.50 3.64
C MET A 21 13.17 3.73 3.83
N LEU A 22 12.56 4.66 3.08
CA LEU A 22 11.12 4.90 3.06
C LEU A 22 10.33 3.63 2.69
N ARG A 23 10.82 2.85 1.72
CA ARG A 23 10.16 1.59 1.33
C ARG A 23 10.18 0.56 2.46
N THR A 24 11.29 0.45 3.19
CA THR A 24 11.42 -0.45 4.35
C THR A 24 10.52 0.00 5.49
N LEU A 25 10.55 1.29 5.84
CA LEU A 25 9.69 1.88 6.86
C LEU A 25 8.21 1.65 6.57
N LEU A 26 7.78 1.86 5.32
CA LEU A 26 6.38 1.64 4.92
C LEU A 26 5.99 0.16 5.01
N TYR A 27 6.91 -0.76 4.74
CA TYR A 27 6.66 -2.19 4.86
C TYR A 27 6.50 -2.60 6.34
N GLU A 28 7.40 -2.16 7.21
CA GLU A 28 7.32 -2.39 8.66
C GLU A 28 6.05 -1.77 9.24
N THR A 29 5.73 -0.54 8.85
CA THR A 29 4.51 0.16 9.28
C THR A 29 3.26 -0.62 8.85
N ALA A 30 3.22 -1.10 7.60
CA ALA A 30 2.11 -1.91 7.10
C ALA A 30 2.00 -3.26 7.84
N GLN A 31 3.14 -3.87 8.20
CA GLN A 31 3.19 -5.08 9.00
C GLN A 31 2.61 -4.85 10.40
N VAL A 32 3.06 -3.79 11.10
CA VAL A 32 2.55 -3.40 12.42
C VAL A 32 1.06 -3.03 12.37
N LEU A 33 0.61 -2.36 11.30
CA LEU A 33 -0.81 -2.04 11.12
C LEU A 33 -1.68 -3.30 11.00
N LEU A 34 -1.14 -4.36 10.37
CA LEU A 34 -1.85 -5.63 10.23
C LEU A 34 -1.84 -6.43 11.54
N THR A 35 -0.71 -6.47 12.25
CA THR A 35 -0.50 -7.33 13.43
C THR A 35 -0.87 -6.69 14.77
N HIS A 36 -0.55 -5.42 14.97
CA HIS A 36 -0.59 -4.77 16.29
C HIS A 36 -1.79 -3.83 16.48
N VAL A 37 -2.28 -3.22 15.39
CA VAL A 37 -3.38 -2.25 15.51
C VAL A 37 -4.71 -2.96 15.74
N THR A 38 -5.26 -2.80 16.94
CA THR A 38 -6.56 -3.36 17.36
C THR A 38 -7.75 -2.61 16.77
N LYS A 39 -7.56 -1.36 16.32
CA LYS A 39 -8.58 -0.58 15.64
C LYS A 39 -8.89 -1.17 14.26
N TRP A 40 -10.12 -1.66 14.11
CA TRP A 40 -10.65 -2.07 12.82
C TRP A 40 -10.89 -0.85 11.93
N SER A 41 -10.28 -0.86 10.76
CA SER A 41 -10.44 0.17 9.73
C SER A 41 -10.79 -0.47 8.40
N TRP A 42 -11.42 0.31 7.50
CA TRP A 42 -11.70 -0.16 6.13
C TRP A 42 -10.41 -0.59 5.42
N LEU A 43 -9.29 0.05 5.75
CA LEU A 43 -7.98 -0.25 5.19
C LEU A 43 -7.44 -1.60 5.72
N LYS A 44 -7.64 -1.89 7.01
CA LYS A 44 -7.30 -3.19 7.60
C LYS A 44 -8.17 -4.31 7.01
N ALA A 45 -9.48 -4.09 6.87
CA ALA A 45 -10.39 -5.05 6.24
C ALA A 45 -10.01 -5.33 4.76
N TRP A 46 -9.66 -4.28 4.01
CA TRP A 46 -9.15 -4.43 2.65
C TRP A 46 -7.84 -5.23 2.63
N ALA A 47 -6.88 -4.91 3.50
CA ALA A 47 -5.61 -5.64 3.59
C ALA A 47 -5.81 -7.13 3.95
N MET A 48 -6.73 -7.44 4.86
CA MET A 48 -7.06 -8.83 5.19
C MET A 48 -7.69 -9.59 4.02
N ASN A 49 -8.57 -8.94 3.24
CA ASN A 49 -9.10 -9.52 2.01
C ASN A 49 -8.00 -9.78 0.96
N VAL A 50 -7.03 -8.86 0.82
CA VAL A 50 -5.88 -9.06 -0.06
C VAL A 50 -5.00 -10.21 0.45
N ALA A 51 -4.79 -10.32 1.76
CA ALA A 51 -4.01 -11.40 2.38
C ALA A 51 -4.65 -12.76 2.10
N LYS A 52 -5.98 -12.86 2.19
CA LYS A 52 -6.73 -14.08 1.87
C LYS A 52 -6.60 -14.50 0.40
N ARG A 53 -6.54 -13.54 -0.53
CA ARG A 53 -6.51 -13.82 -1.99
C ARG A 53 -5.12 -14.06 -2.56
N ARG A 54 -4.09 -13.37 -2.06
CA ARG A 54 -2.76 -13.30 -2.69
C ARG A 54 -1.62 -13.64 -1.74
N GLY A 55 -1.91 -13.89 -0.47
CA GLY A 55 -0.91 -14.18 0.56
C GLY A 55 -0.46 -12.92 1.33
N ARG A 56 0.07 -13.16 2.54
CA ARG A 56 0.34 -12.11 3.53
C ARG A 56 1.39 -11.09 3.08
N GLN A 57 2.50 -11.54 2.48
CA GLN A 57 3.55 -10.64 1.97
C GLN A 57 3.04 -9.67 0.91
N LYS A 58 2.23 -10.16 -0.05
CA LYS A 58 1.64 -9.31 -1.10
C LYS A 58 0.64 -8.31 -0.52
N ALA A 59 -0.10 -8.69 0.53
CA ALA A 59 -1.00 -7.78 1.22
C ALA A 59 -0.26 -6.67 1.96
N ILE A 60 0.87 -6.96 2.61
CA ILE A 60 1.69 -5.95 3.30
C ILE A 60 2.22 -4.93 2.28
N VAL A 61 2.75 -5.37 1.14
CA VAL A 61 3.23 -4.47 0.08
C VAL A 61 2.09 -3.62 -0.50
N ALA A 62 0.91 -4.22 -0.74
CA ALA A 62 -0.24 -3.50 -1.25
C ALA A 62 -0.77 -2.47 -0.24
N LEU A 63 -0.74 -2.80 1.05
CA LEU A 63 -1.11 -1.93 2.16
C LEU A 63 -0.13 -0.76 2.28
N ALA A 64 1.19 -1.02 2.24
CA ALA A 64 2.23 0.00 2.25
C ALA A 64 2.04 1.01 1.11
N ARG A 65 1.79 0.53 -0.11
CA ARG A 65 1.53 1.40 -1.27
C ARG A 65 0.29 2.28 -1.06
N ARG A 66 -0.78 1.69 -0.51
CA ARG A 66 -2.03 2.42 -0.28
C ARG A 66 -1.90 3.43 0.85
N LEU A 67 -1.15 3.11 1.90
CA LEU A 67 -0.79 4.04 2.98
C LEU A 67 0.01 5.23 2.45
N ALA A 68 1.04 4.98 1.65
CA ALA A 68 1.86 6.04 1.07
C ALA A 68 1.02 7.03 0.24
N VAL A 69 0.08 6.53 -0.58
CA VAL A 69 -0.84 7.38 -1.35
C VAL A 69 -1.75 8.20 -0.45
N ILE A 70 -2.28 7.61 0.63
CA ILE A 70 -3.14 8.34 1.56
C ILE A 70 -2.35 9.42 2.30
N MET A 71 -1.16 9.10 2.81
CA MET A 71 -0.29 10.07 3.50
C MET A 71 0.11 11.21 2.57
N HIS A 72 0.47 10.90 1.32
CA HIS A 72 0.80 11.91 0.32
C HIS A 72 -0.40 12.81 0.00
N ARG A 73 -1.61 12.24 -0.12
CA ARG A 73 -2.83 13.04 -0.34
C ARG A 73 -3.16 13.93 0.85
N ILE A 74 -3.06 13.43 2.07
CA ILE A 74 -3.24 14.23 3.29
C ILE A 74 -2.25 15.38 3.33
N TRP A 75 -1.00 15.14 2.96
CA TRP A 75 0.04 16.17 2.94
C TRP A 75 -0.24 17.25 1.87
N SER A 76 -0.74 16.84 0.70
CA SER A 76 -1.03 17.77 -0.39
C SER A 76 -2.36 18.53 -0.24
N ASP A 77 -3.37 17.93 0.40
CA ASP A 77 -4.75 18.41 0.47
C ASP A 77 -5.11 18.95 1.86
N GLY A 78 -4.26 18.72 2.87
CA GLY A 78 -4.51 19.09 4.27
C GLY A 78 -5.68 18.34 4.92
N THR A 79 -6.27 17.36 4.23
CA THR A 79 -7.45 16.62 4.71
C THR A 79 -7.09 15.60 5.78
N ARG A 80 -8.00 15.34 6.73
CA ARG A 80 -7.76 14.40 7.83
C ARG A 80 -7.93 12.96 7.38
N PHE A 81 -7.16 12.04 7.96
CA PHE A 81 -7.30 10.61 7.69
C PHE A 81 -8.68 10.10 8.11
N ARG A 82 -9.45 9.57 7.16
CA ARG A 82 -10.80 9.03 7.39
C ARG A 82 -10.73 7.52 7.67
N TRP A 83 -11.04 7.16 8.92
CA TRP A 83 -11.03 5.78 9.43
C TRP A 83 -12.17 4.91 8.89
N THR A 84 -13.25 5.54 8.43
CA THR A 84 -14.40 4.93 7.77
C THR A 84 -14.54 5.52 6.36
N ARG A 85 -14.92 4.69 5.38
CA ARG A 85 -15.46 5.19 4.10
C ARG A 85 -16.87 5.72 4.39
N GLN A 86 -16.98 6.89 5.03
CA GLN A 86 -18.22 7.64 4.95
C GLN A 86 -18.25 8.28 3.57
N ASP A 87 -19.33 7.93 2.87
CA ASP A 87 -19.71 8.29 1.52
C ASP A 87 -19.27 9.72 1.17
N ILE A 88 -18.70 9.88 -0.03
CA ILE A 88 -18.62 11.19 -0.67
C ILE A 88 -20.04 11.48 -1.16
N LEU A 89 -20.94 11.77 -0.22
CA LEU A 89 -22.11 12.57 -0.54
C LEU A 89 -21.55 13.99 -0.70
N PRO A 90 -21.61 14.60 -1.90
CA PRO A 90 -21.44 16.04 -1.98
C PRO A 90 -22.51 16.60 -1.05
N ALA A 91 -22.08 17.37 -0.04
CA ALA A 91 -23.00 18.18 0.72
C ALA A 91 -23.71 19.07 -0.30
N ALA A 92 -24.97 18.75 -0.59
CA ALA A 92 -25.82 19.57 -1.41
C ALA A 92 -25.89 20.96 -0.75
N ALA A 93 -25.42 21.96 -1.47
CA ALA A 93 -25.68 23.38 -1.26
C ALA A 93 -25.66 24.05 -2.63
#